data_AF-A0A7S0KPY4-F1
#
_entry.id   AF-A0A7S0KPY4-F1
#
_cell.length_a   1.000
_cell.length_b   1.000
_cell.length_c   1.000
_cell.angle_alpha   90.00
_cell.angle_beta   90.00
_cell.angle_gamma   90.00
#
_symmetry.space_group_name_H-M   'P 1'
#
loop_
_entity.id
_entity.type
_entity.pdbx_description
1 polymer ?
#
loop_
_entity_poly.entity_id
_entity_poly.type
_entity_poly.pdbx_seq_one_letter_code
_entity_poly.pdbx_strand_id
1 'polypeptide(L)'
;MFASTRAPSPMFTRAAHASLTSSSSSSRRVRRTGVTRCETAGSVRREVLKREERTKLDPSSDLDFYAQPRFVTHVDNDFLAQVTELYRQRIPANSKVLDLCSSWVSHLPREVEYAKVYGHGMNATELGRNDRIDNFFVRDFNKDPRIALESNSVDAVVCCVSVQYLQRAEEVFAEIFRVLKPGGVVIITFSNRLFYSKAIQAWRDASGYARVQLVKSYFSAIAGFTAPEVITDMGAQDDSILGKIRRFFQRSSSDPFYAVVAYANYKPVYEQGDCRRMSVDDDECIA
;
A
#
# COMPACT_ATOMS: atom_id res chain seq x y z
N MET A 1 5.73 -5.70 74.25
CA MET A 1 5.33 -6.00 75.64
C MET A 1 3.90 -6.54 75.62
N PHE A 2 3.73 -7.72 76.24
CA PHE A 2 2.49 -8.48 76.57
C PHE A 2 1.54 -8.88 75.41
N ALA A 3 1.48 -10.16 74.99
CA ALA A 3 0.95 -11.39 75.66
C ALA A 3 -0.60 -11.45 75.59
N SER A 4 -1.32 -12.57 75.41
CA SER A 4 -1.07 -14.02 75.23
C SER A 4 -2.46 -14.70 75.17
N THR A 5 -2.53 -15.93 74.63
CA THR A 5 -3.34 -17.12 75.03
C THR A 5 -3.99 -17.81 73.81
N ARG A 6 -3.59 -19.01 73.35
CA ARG A 6 -3.53 -20.42 73.85
C ARG A 6 -4.75 -21.28 73.45
N ALA A 7 -4.56 -22.13 72.43
CA ALA A 7 -4.73 -23.61 72.29
C ALA A 7 -5.86 -24.36 73.05
N PRO A 8 -6.34 -25.59 72.66
CA PRO A 8 -5.57 -26.70 72.03
C PRO A 8 -6.29 -27.66 71.02
N SER A 9 -5.47 -28.62 70.51
CA SER A 9 -5.69 -29.75 69.57
C SER A 9 -6.55 -30.93 70.12
N PRO A 10 -6.83 -32.04 69.39
CA PRO A 10 -5.83 -33.10 69.09
C PRO A 10 -5.96 -33.92 67.76
N MET A 11 -4.95 -34.78 67.62
CA MET A 11 -4.51 -35.79 66.62
C MET A 11 -5.54 -36.77 65.99
N PHE A 12 -5.28 -37.26 64.76
CA PHE A 12 -4.78 -38.62 64.41
C PHE A 12 -4.94 -38.98 62.90
N THR A 13 -3.80 -39.19 62.23
CA THR A 13 -3.35 -40.32 61.36
C THR A 13 -4.22 -40.99 60.26
N ARG A 14 -3.71 -40.92 59.01
CA ARG A 14 -3.67 -41.89 57.86
C ARG A 14 -4.97 -42.57 57.33
N ALA A 15 -5.20 -42.49 56.00
CA ALA A 15 -5.51 -43.64 55.14
C ALA A 15 -5.49 -43.27 53.63
N ALA A 16 -5.33 -44.31 52.81
CA ALA A 16 -5.01 -44.35 51.38
C ALA A 16 -6.11 -43.84 50.42
N HIS A 17 -5.68 -43.29 49.28
CA HIS A 17 -6.55 -43.04 48.12
C HIS A 17 -6.58 -44.28 47.21
N ALA A 18 -7.79 -44.81 47.00
CA ALA A 18 -8.12 -45.76 45.94
C ALA A 18 -9.03 -45.07 44.91
N SER A 19 -8.75 -45.35 43.64
CA SER A 19 -9.46 -44.86 42.46
C SER A 19 -10.92 -45.29 42.41
N LEU A 20 -11.80 -44.39 41.96
CA LEU A 20 -13.07 -44.75 41.32
C LEU A 20 -13.35 -43.78 40.17
N THR A 21 -13.61 -44.38 39.01
CA THR A 21 -14.06 -43.77 37.76
C THR A 21 -15.51 -43.33 37.88
N SER A 22 -15.87 -42.18 37.30
CA SER A 22 -17.24 -41.91 36.89
C SER A 22 -17.27 -41.06 35.61
N SER A 23 -17.95 -41.61 34.62
CA SER A 23 -18.27 -41.01 33.34
C SER A 23 -19.38 -39.97 33.51
N SER A 24 -19.21 -38.78 32.92
CA SER A 24 -20.33 -37.88 32.66
C SER A 24 -20.21 -37.24 31.28
N SER A 25 -21.31 -37.37 30.55
CA SER A 25 -21.53 -36.92 29.19
C SER A 25 -21.50 -35.40 29.08
N SER A 26 -20.67 -34.87 28.18
CA SER A 26 -20.72 -33.47 27.77
C SER A 26 -21.09 -33.36 26.30
N SER A 27 -22.30 -32.85 26.10
CA SER A 27 -22.86 -32.29 24.86
C SER A 27 -21.79 -31.73 23.91
N ARG A 28 -21.69 -32.32 22.70
CA ARG A 28 -20.94 -31.74 21.59
C ARG A 28 -21.63 -30.46 21.15
N ARG A 29 -21.12 -29.33 21.62
CA ARG A 29 -21.40 -28.01 21.06
C ARG A 29 -20.89 -27.99 19.63
N VAL A 30 -21.79 -28.11 18.65
CA VAL A 30 -21.45 -27.88 17.23
C VAL A 30 -20.89 -26.46 17.13
N ARG A 31 -19.58 -26.37 16.88
CA ARG A 31 -18.93 -25.10 16.57
C ARG A 31 -19.59 -24.57 15.30
N ARG A 32 -20.34 -23.47 15.40
CA ARG A 32 -20.70 -22.65 14.25
C ARG A 32 -19.41 -22.28 13.53
N THR A 33 -19.16 -22.95 12.41
CA THR A 33 -18.09 -22.59 11.48
C THR A 33 -18.36 -21.15 11.03
N GLY A 34 -17.33 -20.31 11.19
CA GLY A 34 -17.42 -18.91 10.83
C GLY A 34 -17.81 -18.76 9.37
N VAL A 35 -18.77 -17.87 9.10
CA VAL A 35 -19.07 -17.43 7.74
C VAL A 35 -17.85 -16.67 7.24
N THR A 36 -17.04 -17.29 6.38
CA THR A 36 -16.00 -16.58 5.62
C THR A 36 -16.74 -15.60 4.70
N ARG A 37 -16.82 -14.33 5.11
CA ARG A 37 -17.41 -13.27 4.29
C ARG A 37 -16.57 -13.16 3.01
N CYS A 38 -17.20 -13.33 1.86
CA CYS A 38 -16.54 -13.13 0.57
C CYS A 38 -16.17 -11.64 0.49
N GLU A 39 -14.87 -11.35 0.57
CA GLU A 39 -14.38 -9.96 0.51
C GLU A 39 -14.47 -9.46 -0.93
N THR A 40 -15.11 -8.31 -1.13
CA THR A 40 -15.17 -7.67 -2.44
C THR A 40 -13.80 -7.11 -2.80
N ALA A 41 -13.26 -7.48 -3.96
CA ALA A 41 -11.98 -6.94 -4.43
C ALA A 41 -12.07 -5.41 -4.58
N GLY A 42 -10.97 -4.72 -4.31
CA GLY A 42 -10.87 -3.26 -4.26
C GLY A 42 -11.42 -2.63 -2.98
N SER A 43 -12.05 -3.39 -2.08
CA SER A 43 -12.54 -2.84 -0.81
C SER A 43 -11.41 -2.56 0.20
N VAL A 44 -11.57 -1.49 0.98
CA VAL A 44 -10.70 -1.14 2.10
C VAL A 44 -10.99 -2.10 3.27
N ARG A 45 -10.02 -2.94 3.62
CA ARG A 45 -10.09 -3.94 4.70
C ARG A 45 -9.85 -3.37 6.09
N ARG A 46 -9.02 -2.32 6.17
CA ARG A 46 -8.64 -1.66 7.42
C ARG A 46 -8.18 -0.23 7.16
N GLU A 47 -8.34 0.61 8.16
CA GLU A 47 -7.65 1.90 8.19
C GLU A 47 -6.17 1.69 8.51
N VAL A 48 -5.30 2.44 7.83
CA VAL A 48 -3.85 2.44 8.04
C VAL A 48 -3.45 3.66 8.85
N LEU A 49 -3.99 4.83 8.50
CA LEU A 49 -3.70 6.09 9.19
C LEU A 49 -4.77 6.39 10.24
N LYS A 50 -4.32 6.69 11.47
CA LYS A 50 -5.15 7.32 12.48
C LYS A 50 -5.48 8.76 12.08
N ARG A 51 -6.47 9.36 12.74
CA ARG A 51 -6.92 10.72 12.42
C ARG A 51 -5.80 11.75 12.58
N GLU A 52 -4.98 11.62 13.61
CA GLU A 52 -3.88 12.54 13.93
C GLU A 52 -2.76 12.42 12.89
N GLU A 53 -2.47 11.18 12.48
CA GLU A 53 -1.44 10.84 11.50
C GLU A 53 -1.70 11.43 10.10
N ARG A 54 -2.96 11.77 9.79
CA ARG A 54 -3.39 12.42 8.54
C ARG A 54 -3.17 13.94 8.53
N THR A 55 -2.73 14.54 9.62
CA THR A 55 -2.63 16.01 9.74
C THR A 55 -1.37 16.60 9.11
N LYS A 56 -1.51 17.81 8.59
CA LYS A 56 -0.42 18.63 8.04
C LYS A 56 -0.09 19.74 9.02
N LEU A 57 1.13 20.27 8.98
CA LEU A 57 1.49 21.46 9.78
C LEU A 57 0.80 22.71 9.25
N ASP A 58 0.71 22.81 7.92
CA ASP A 58 -0.07 23.84 7.24
C ASP A 58 -1.41 23.24 6.78
N PRO A 59 -2.53 23.52 7.48
CA PRO A 59 -3.86 23.03 7.12
C PRO A 59 -4.55 23.89 6.05
N SER A 60 -3.89 24.94 5.52
CA SER A 60 -4.44 25.74 4.43
C SER A 60 -4.64 24.90 3.17
N SER A 61 -5.45 25.43 2.26
CA SER A 61 -5.81 24.78 0.99
C SER A 61 -4.57 24.26 0.24
N ASP A 62 -4.60 23.00 -0.17
CA ASP A 62 -3.60 22.45 -1.08
C ASP A 62 -3.73 23.10 -2.47
N LEU A 63 -4.96 23.38 -2.91
CA LEU A 63 -5.23 24.05 -4.18
C LEU A 63 -4.49 25.40 -4.26
N ASP A 64 -4.53 26.20 -3.19
CA ASP A 64 -3.87 27.50 -3.15
C ASP A 64 -2.34 27.34 -3.14
N PHE A 65 -1.83 26.34 -2.43
CA PHE A 65 -0.39 26.04 -2.38
C PHE A 65 0.19 25.58 -3.72
N TYR A 66 -0.60 24.87 -4.53
CA TYR A 66 -0.22 24.36 -5.85
C TYR A 66 -0.71 25.24 -7.01
N ALA A 67 -1.35 26.39 -6.75
CA ALA A 67 -1.87 27.28 -7.78
C ALA A 67 -0.76 27.90 -8.65
N GLN A 68 0.40 28.20 -8.05
CA GLN A 68 1.56 28.70 -8.78
C GLN A 68 2.37 27.54 -9.38
N PRO A 69 2.54 27.49 -10.71
CA PRO A 69 3.25 26.40 -11.36
C PRO A 69 4.75 26.43 -11.01
N ARG A 70 5.33 25.24 -10.88
CA ARG A 70 6.75 25.02 -10.55
C ARG A 70 7.37 24.11 -11.61
N PHE A 71 8.13 24.72 -12.53
CA PHE A 71 8.84 23.99 -13.58
C PHE A 71 10.22 23.52 -13.11
N VAL A 72 10.24 22.74 -12.03
CA VAL A 72 11.46 22.17 -11.46
C VAL A 72 11.26 20.70 -11.09
N THR A 73 12.35 19.95 -11.01
CA THR A 73 12.36 18.63 -10.38
C THR A 73 12.86 18.79 -8.95
N HIS A 74 12.16 18.19 -7.98
CA HIS A 74 12.50 18.37 -6.57
C HIS A 74 13.60 17.42 -6.08
N VAL A 75 13.86 16.34 -6.82
CA VAL A 75 14.84 15.28 -6.54
C VAL A 75 16.00 15.33 -7.55
N ASP A 76 17.12 14.72 -7.20
CA ASP A 76 18.30 14.66 -8.05
C ASP A 76 18.15 13.74 -9.28
N ASN A 77 19.09 13.89 -10.23
CA ASN A 77 19.06 13.15 -11.49
C ASN A 77 19.29 11.64 -11.31
N ASP A 78 20.01 11.22 -10.26
CA ASP A 78 20.30 9.80 -10.01
C ASP A 78 19.03 9.08 -9.53
N PHE A 79 18.23 9.72 -8.69
CA PHE A 79 16.90 9.24 -8.31
C PHE A 79 15.99 9.15 -9.56
N LEU A 80 15.94 10.19 -10.38
CA LEU A 80 15.10 10.20 -11.59
C LEU A 80 15.52 9.15 -12.62
N ALA A 81 16.81 8.88 -12.76
CA ALA A 81 17.32 7.81 -13.62
C ALA A 81 16.83 6.44 -13.15
N GLN A 82 16.85 6.18 -11.84
CA GLN A 82 16.32 4.94 -11.26
C GLN A 82 14.80 4.82 -11.43
N VAL A 83 14.04 5.92 -11.28
CA VAL A 83 12.59 5.92 -11.57
C VAL A 83 12.35 5.54 -13.03
N THR A 84 13.08 6.15 -13.96
CA THR A 84 12.95 5.90 -15.39
C THR A 84 13.28 4.46 -15.75
N GLU A 85 14.36 3.91 -15.17
CA GLU A 85 14.74 2.50 -15.35
C GLU A 85 13.70 1.54 -14.79
N LEU A 86 13.14 1.84 -13.61
CA LEU A 86 12.07 1.04 -13.04
C LEU A 86 10.83 1.01 -13.95
N TYR A 87 10.42 2.17 -14.49
CA TYR A 87 9.29 2.25 -15.41
C TYR A 87 9.57 1.50 -16.71
N ARG A 88 10.79 1.59 -17.25
CA ARG A 88 11.24 0.83 -18.41
C ARG A 88 11.12 -0.69 -18.20
N GLN A 89 11.55 -1.19 -17.05
CA GLN A 89 11.52 -2.63 -16.76
C GLN A 89 10.12 -3.16 -16.45
N ARG A 90 9.24 -2.35 -15.85
CA ARG A 90 7.98 -2.83 -15.28
C ARG A 90 6.74 -2.47 -16.10
N ILE A 91 6.82 -1.49 -16.99
CA ILE A 91 5.68 -1.02 -17.79
C ILE A 91 5.92 -1.39 -19.26
N PRO A 92 5.19 -2.39 -19.81
CA PRO A 92 5.34 -2.77 -21.21
C PRO A 92 5.02 -1.62 -22.17
N ALA A 93 5.63 -1.64 -23.36
CA ALA A 93 5.21 -0.80 -24.47
C ALA A 93 3.72 -1.05 -24.81
N ASN A 94 3.06 -0.06 -25.41
CA ASN A 94 1.64 -0.06 -25.74
C ASN A 94 0.69 -0.16 -24.51
N SER A 95 1.20 0.02 -23.29
CA SER A 95 0.37 0.12 -22.08
C SER A 95 -0.42 1.43 -22.03
N LYS A 96 -1.58 1.42 -21.35
CA LYS A 96 -2.25 2.63 -20.86
C LYS A 96 -1.75 2.95 -19.46
N VAL A 97 -1.14 4.11 -19.26
CA VAL A 97 -0.51 4.51 -18.00
C VAL A 97 -1.28 5.66 -17.37
N LEU A 98 -1.46 5.64 -16.06
CA LEU A 98 -1.92 6.77 -15.25
C LEU A 98 -0.77 7.26 -14.36
N ASP A 99 -0.33 8.50 -14.57
CA ASP A 99 0.66 9.18 -13.74
C ASP A 99 -0.04 10.07 -12.71
N LEU A 100 -0.04 9.62 -11.45
CA LEU A 100 -0.67 10.30 -10.33
C LEU A 100 0.25 11.31 -9.68
N CYS A 101 -0.34 12.48 -9.39
CA CYS A 101 0.38 13.61 -8.81
C CYS A 101 1.55 14.05 -9.69
N SER A 102 1.33 13.92 -11.00
CA SER A 102 2.19 14.41 -12.07
C SER A 102 2.24 15.93 -12.09
N SER A 103 3.22 16.41 -12.84
CA SER A 103 3.48 17.81 -13.10
C SER A 103 3.88 17.95 -14.57
N TRP A 104 4.85 18.80 -14.88
CA TRP A 104 5.35 19.04 -16.24
C TRP A 104 6.28 17.95 -16.78
N VAL A 105 6.63 16.92 -15.99
CA VAL A 105 7.42 15.74 -16.41
C VAL A 105 6.91 14.48 -15.72
N SER A 106 6.72 13.38 -16.47
CA SER A 106 6.25 12.08 -15.95
C SER A 106 7.35 11.05 -15.65
N HIS A 107 8.60 11.35 -16.02
CA HIS A 107 9.76 10.43 -15.89
C HIS A 107 9.59 9.06 -16.59
N LEU A 108 8.58 8.93 -17.45
CA LEU A 108 8.42 7.79 -18.35
C LEU A 108 9.57 7.77 -19.36
N PRO A 109 10.17 6.60 -19.66
CA PRO A 109 11.23 6.48 -20.66
C PRO A 109 10.76 7.04 -22.00
N ARG A 110 11.63 7.83 -22.65
CA ARG A 110 11.28 8.57 -23.88
C ARG A 110 11.18 7.65 -25.10
N GLU A 111 11.94 6.57 -25.08
CA GLU A 111 12.05 5.58 -26.15
C GLU A 111 10.93 4.52 -26.11
N VAL A 112 10.10 4.50 -25.07
CA VAL A 112 8.98 3.57 -24.96
C VAL A 112 7.70 4.26 -25.41
N GLU A 113 7.06 3.69 -26.42
CA GLU A 113 5.74 4.10 -26.90
C GLU A 113 4.65 3.50 -26.01
N TYR A 114 3.77 4.34 -25.48
CA TYR A 114 2.62 3.94 -24.68
C TYR A 114 1.34 4.19 -25.49
N ALA A 115 0.32 3.35 -25.32
CA ALA A 115 -0.92 3.51 -26.06
C ALA A 115 -1.74 4.72 -25.59
N LYS A 116 -1.61 5.06 -24.30
CA LYS A 116 -2.19 6.27 -23.72
C LYS A 116 -1.51 6.59 -22.39
N VAL A 117 -1.27 7.86 -22.11
CA VAL A 117 -0.79 8.36 -20.83
C VAL A 117 -1.79 9.38 -20.29
N TYR A 118 -2.39 9.05 -19.14
CA TYR A 118 -3.24 9.94 -18.39
C TYR A 118 -2.42 10.60 -17.27
N GLY A 119 -2.54 11.92 -17.14
CA GLY A 119 -1.96 12.67 -16.04
C GLY A 119 -2.99 13.06 -15.00
N HIS A 120 -2.59 13.05 -13.74
CA HIS A 120 -3.33 13.66 -12.65
C HIS A 120 -2.42 14.58 -11.86
N GLY A 121 -2.87 15.78 -11.50
CA GLY A 121 -2.11 16.68 -10.65
C GLY A 121 -2.96 17.82 -10.08
N MET A 122 -2.30 18.79 -9.45
CA MET A 122 -2.94 19.93 -8.80
C MET A 122 -2.86 21.23 -9.61
N ASN A 123 -2.13 21.24 -10.73
CA ASN A 123 -1.90 22.42 -11.55
C ASN A 123 -2.06 22.11 -13.06
N ALA A 124 -3.06 22.71 -13.70
CA ALA A 124 -3.34 22.50 -15.12
C ALA A 124 -2.22 23.02 -16.03
N THR A 125 -1.51 24.09 -15.65
CA THR A 125 -0.42 24.67 -16.44
C THR A 125 0.80 23.76 -16.44
N GLU A 126 1.10 23.10 -15.31
CA GLU A 126 2.16 22.09 -15.26
C GLU A 126 1.82 20.88 -16.14
N LEU A 127 0.63 20.30 -15.95
CA LEU A 127 0.18 19.13 -16.70
C LEU A 127 0.12 19.41 -18.21
N GLY A 128 -0.36 20.59 -18.61
CA GLY A 128 -0.42 21.00 -20.02
C GLY A 128 0.94 21.23 -20.68
N ARG A 129 2.04 21.30 -19.92
CA ARG A 129 3.42 21.35 -20.46
C ARG A 129 4.11 20.00 -20.50
N ASN A 130 3.49 18.95 -19.97
CA ASN A 130 4.07 17.62 -19.95
C ASN A 130 3.94 16.96 -21.33
N ASP A 131 5.07 16.78 -22.01
CA ASP A 131 5.16 16.21 -23.35
C ASP A 131 4.85 14.69 -23.40
N ARG A 132 4.74 14.03 -22.25
CA ARG A 132 4.41 12.60 -22.15
C ARG A 132 2.92 12.34 -21.89
N ILE A 133 2.13 13.33 -21.49
CA ILE A 133 0.72 13.15 -21.14
C ILE A 133 -0.17 13.43 -22.35
N ASP A 134 -1.08 12.51 -22.67
CA ASP A 134 -2.08 12.70 -23.72
C ASP A 134 -3.33 13.43 -23.23
N ASN A 135 -3.76 13.14 -22.00
CA ASN A 135 -4.97 13.69 -21.36
C ASN A 135 -4.72 13.84 -19.87
N PHE A 136 -5.25 14.89 -19.23
CA PHE A 136 -5.12 15.04 -17.79
C PHE A 136 -6.42 15.48 -17.11
N PHE A 137 -6.46 15.29 -15.79
CA PHE A 137 -7.48 15.88 -14.93
C PHE A 137 -6.82 16.48 -13.68
N VAL A 138 -7.40 17.59 -13.19
CA VAL A 138 -6.95 18.26 -11.97
C VAL A 138 -7.88 17.89 -10.82
N ARG A 139 -7.33 17.40 -9.71
CA ARG A 139 -8.14 17.02 -8.55
C ARG A 139 -7.33 17.01 -7.26
N ASP A 140 -7.96 17.50 -6.19
CA ASP A 140 -7.44 17.33 -4.84
C ASP A 140 -7.95 16.01 -4.24
N PHE A 141 -7.10 14.99 -4.24
CA PHE A 141 -7.44 13.69 -3.64
C PHE A 141 -7.66 13.73 -2.12
N ASN A 142 -7.22 14.78 -1.43
CA ASN A 142 -7.53 14.97 -0.02
C ASN A 142 -8.97 15.46 0.19
N LYS A 143 -9.63 15.98 -0.86
CA LYS A 143 -11.05 16.36 -0.88
C LYS A 143 -11.92 15.29 -1.53
N ASP A 144 -11.53 14.84 -2.72
CA ASP A 144 -12.23 13.82 -3.49
C ASP A 144 -11.23 12.78 -4.03
N PRO A 145 -11.13 11.58 -3.43
CA PRO A 145 -10.15 10.57 -3.80
C PRO A 145 -10.50 9.86 -5.13
N ARG A 146 -11.67 10.16 -5.72
CA ARG A 146 -12.14 9.49 -6.94
C ARG A 146 -11.21 9.80 -8.12
N ILE A 147 -10.69 8.76 -8.77
CA ILE A 147 -9.93 8.88 -10.01
C ILE A 147 -10.92 9.01 -11.18
N ALA A 148 -10.74 10.02 -12.03
CA ALA A 148 -11.64 10.33 -13.14
C ALA A 148 -11.44 9.42 -14.37
N LEU A 149 -11.32 8.11 -14.14
CA LEU A 149 -11.20 7.07 -15.16
C LEU A 149 -12.15 5.91 -14.84
N GLU A 150 -12.51 5.17 -15.89
CA GLU A 150 -13.32 3.96 -15.81
C GLU A 150 -12.59 2.84 -15.06
N SER A 151 -13.36 1.90 -14.52
CA SER A 151 -12.79 0.72 -13.87
C SER A 151 -12.08 -0.18 -14.90
N ASN A 152 -10.99 -0.85 -14.51
CA ASN A 152 -10.23 -1.73 -15.39
C ASN A 152 -9.79 -1.08 -16.73
N SER A 153 -9.40 0.20 -16.70
CA SER A 153 -9.12 0.98 -17.91
C SER A 153 -7.62 1.18 -18.19
N VAL A 154 -6.76 1.05 -17.17
CA VAL A 154 -5.30 1.27 -17.28
C VAL A 154 -4.49 0.02 -16.91
N ASP A 155 -3.32 -0.10 -17.52
CA ASP A 155 -2.39 -1.22 -17.35
C ASP A 155 -1.33 -0.90 -16.27
N ALA A 156 -1.02 0.38 -16.07
CA ALA A 156 -0.08 0.84 -15.06
C ALA A 156 -0.55 2.12 -14.36
N VAL A 157 -0.26 2.22 -13.06
CA VAL A 157 -0.38 3.45 -12.28
C VAL A 157 0.97 3.77 -11.66
N VAL A 158 1.45 5.00 -11.84
CA VAL A 158 2.69 5.47 -11.22
C VAL A 158 2.41 6.67 -10.32
N CYS A 159 3.16 6.80 -9.23
CA CYS A 159 3.11 7.97 -8.35
C CYS A 159 4.52 8.27 -7.84
N CYS A 160 5.11 9.34 -8.36
CA CYS A 160 6.48 9.73 -8.03
C CYS A 160 6.48 10.87 -7.01
N VAL A 161 7.15 10.66 -5.87
CA VAL A 161 7.45 11.64 -4.82
C VAL A 161 6.22 12.39 -4.25
N SER A 162 5.06 11.75 -4.24
CA SER A 162 3.79 12.42 -3.88
C SER A 162 2.90 11.68 -2.88
N VAL A 163 3.13 10.39 -2.62
CA VAL A 163 2.31 9.62 -1.65
C VAL A 163 2.35 10.22 -0.24
N GLN A 164 3.42 10.95 0.10
CA GLN A 164 3.60 11.62 1.40
C GLN A 164 2.57 12.70 1.75
N TYR A 165 1.77 13.15 0.77
CA TYR A 165 0.79 14.24 0.95
C TYR A 165 -0.65 13.73 1.08
N LEU A 166 -0.90 12.42 0.88
CA LEU A 166 -2.24 11.85 0.87
C LEU A 166 -2.78 11.65 2.30
N GLN A 167 -3.79 12.43 2.65
CA GLN A 167 -4.55 12.29 3.89
C GLN A 167 -5.59 11.16 3.81
N ARG A 168 -5.99 10.74 2.60
CA ARG A 168 -6.99 9.69 2.32
C ARG A 168 -6.38 8.53 1.51
N ALA A 169 -5.17 8.12 1.88
CA ALA A 169 -4.37 7.16 1.12
C ALA A 169 -5.11 5.83 0.86
N GLU A 170 -5.85 5.31 1.83
CA GLU A 170 -6.59 4.05 1.67
C GLU A 170 -7.66 4.15 0.57
N GLU A 171 -8.37 5.27 0.49
CA GLU A 171 -9.40 5.49 -0.52
C GLU A 171 -8.80 5.73 -1.90
N VAL A 172 -7.68 6.44 -1.97
CA VAL A 172 -6.92 6.61 -3.22
C VAL A 172 -6.40 5.25 -3.71
N PHE A 173 -5.88 4.39 -2.82
CA PHE A 173 -5.41 3.05 -3.21
C PHE A 173 -6.54 2.12 -3.63
N ALA A 174 -7.74 2.25 -3.04
CA ALA A 174 -8.93 1.56 -3.51
C ALA A 174 -9.31 2.01 -4.94
N GLU A 175 -9.22 3.31 -5.23
CA GLU A 175 -9.46 3.86 -6.56
C GLU A 175 -8.39 3.46 -7.58
N ILE A 176 -7.11 3.39 -7.17
CA ILE A 176 -6.03 2.83 -7.98
C ILE A 176 -6.36 1.38 -8.36
N PHE A 177 -6.77 0.55 -7.39
CA PHE A 177 -7.17 -0.82 -7.67
C PHE A 177 -8.35 -0.87 -8.65
N ARG A 178 -9.35 0.01 -8.47
CA ARG A 178 -10.54 0.06 -9.33
C ARG A 178 -10.19 0.33 -10.79
N VAL A 179 -9.30 1.29 -11.07
CA VAL A 179 -8.96 1.69 -12.45
C VAL A 179 -7.97 0.74 -13.12
N LEU A 180 -7.17 0.00 -12.36
CA LEU A 180 -6.25 -1.00 -12.90
C LEU A 180 -7.00 -2.19 -13.48
N LYS A 181 -6.55 -2.67 -14.64
CA LYS A 181 -6.94 -3.99 -15.15
C LYS A 181 -6.39 -5.10 -14.24
N PRO A 182 -7.00 -6.30 -14.23
CA PRO A 182 -6.38 -7.47 -13.64
C PRO A 182 -4.98 -7.69 -14.22
N GLY A 183 -3.99 -7.88 -13.35
CA GLY A 183 -2.57 -7.97 -13.70
C GLY A 183 -1.86 -6.63 -13.85
N GLY A 184 -2.57 -5.50 -13.80
CA GLY A 184 -1.99 -4.17 -13.91
C GLY A 184 -1.08 -3.81 -12.74
N VAL A 185 -0.04 -3.02 -13.03
CA VAL A 185 1.02 -2.68 -12.07
C VAL A 185 0.78 -1.32 -11.42
N VAL A 186 1.13 -1.18 -10.15
CA VAL A 186 1.22 0.11 -9.48
C VAL A 186 2.61 0.27 -8.87
N ILE A 187 3.22 1.42 -9.14
CA ILE A 187 4.58 1.75 -8.76
C ILE A 187 4.57 3.06 -7.98
N ILE A 188 4.89 2.98 -6.68
CA ILE A 188 5.02 4.16 -5.80
C ILE A 188 6.50 4.39 -5.55
N THR A 189 7.04 5.53 -5.99
CA THR A 189 8.43 5.91 -5.75
C THR A 189 8.51 7.15 -4.86
N PHE A 190 9.47 7.19 -3.96
CA PHE A 190 9.68 8.34 -3.08
C PHE A 190 11.12 8.43 -2.58
N SER A 191 11.49 9.64 -2.18
CA SER A 191 12.76 9.94 -1.52
C SER A 191 12.51 10.61 -0.15
N ASN A 192 13.55 11.24 0.41
CA ASN A 192 13.47 12.02 1.63
C ASN A 192 13.08 13.48 1.39
N ARG A 193 12.96 13.92 0.13
CA ARG A 193 12.56 15.29 -0.21
C ARG A 193 11.06 15.45 -0.18
N LEU A 194 10.60 16.50 0.50
CA LEU A 194 9.19 16.83 0.62
C LEU A 194 8.98 18.31 0.98
N PHE A 195 7.78 18.82 0.72
CA PHE A 195 7.29 20.04 1.34
C PHE A 195 6.87 19.73 2.78
N TYR A 196 7.77 20.02 3.74
CA TYR A 196 7.59 19.62 5.14
C TYR A 196 6.27 20.08 5.76
N SER A 197 5.81 21.29 5.43
CA SER A 197 4.54 21.82 5.95
C SER A 197 3.30 21.07 5.43
N LYS A 198 3.36 20.51 4.22
CA LYS A 198 2.24 19.85 3.53
C LYS A 198 2.23 18.33 3.66
N ALA A 199 3.34 17.69 4.02
CA ALA A 199 3.34 16.24 4.24
C ALA A 199 2.54 15.87 5.48
N ILE A 200 1.89 14.70 5.46
CA ILE A 200 1.13 14.20 6.61
C ILE A 200 2.05 13.82 7.77
N GLN A 201 1.52 13.86 9.00
CA GLN A 201 2.31 13.57 10.20
C GLN A 201 2.98 12.20 10.15
N ALA A 202 2.25 11.16 9.74
CA ALA A 202 2.81 9.81 9.61
C ALA A 202 4.04 9.74 8.69
N TRP A 203 4.16 10.64 7.71
CA TRP A 203 5.34 10.68 6.84
C TRP A 203 6.51 11.47 7.44
N ARG A 204 6.21 12.61 8.07
CA ARG A 204 7.22 13.49 8.68
C ARG A 204 7.96 12.79 9.81
N ASP A 205 7.22 12.05 10.64
CA ASP A 205 7.74 11.40 11.84
C ASP A 205 8.41 10.04 11.53
N ALA A 206 8.29 9.55 10.29
CA ALA A 206 8.80 8.25 9.85
C ALA A 206 10.22 8.32 9.27
N SER A 207 11.03 7.30 9.58
CA SER A 207 12.27 7.00 8.87
C SER A 207 12.01 6.45 7.46
N GLY A 208 13.04 6.38 6.61
CA GLY A 208 12.90 5.78 5.27
C GLY A 208 12.33 4.36 5.29
N TYR A 209 12.77 3.52 6.25
CA TYR A 209 12.23 2.18 6.44
C TYR A 209 10.75 2.21 6.87
N ALA A 210 10.38 3.09 7.81
CA ALA A 210 9.00 3.21 8.26
C ALA A 210 8.07 3.73 7.14
N ARG A 211 8.56 4.62 6.27
CA ARG A 211 7.83 5.07 5.07
C ARG A 211 7.57 3.91 4.09
N VAL A 212 8.54 3.04 3.88
CA VAL A 212 8.34 1.80 3.09
C VAL A 212 7.24 0.93 3.70
N GLN A 213 7.27 0.69 5.02
CA GLN A 213 6.23 -0.12 5.68
C GLN A 213 4.84 0.55 5.64
N LEU A 214 4.79 1.89 5.69
CA LEU A 214 3.55 2.65 5.55
C LEU A 214 2.94 2.44 4.16
N VAL A 215 3.72 2.57 3.08
CA VAL A 215 3.24 2.33 1.71
C VAL A 215 2.82 0.88 1.50
N LYS A 216 3.59 -0.09 2.02
CA LYS A 216 3.17 -1.52 2.01
C LYS A 216 1.84 -1.74 2.74
N SER A 217 1.60 -1.00 3.81
CA SER A 217 0.36 -1.09 4.57
C SER A 217 -0.84 -0.56 3.79
N TYR A 218 -0.66 0.49 2.97
CA TYR A 218 -1.71 0.96 2.05
C TYR A 218 -2.11 -0.11 1.04
N PHE A 219 -1.13 -0.77 0.40
CA PHE A 219 -1.44 -1.91 -0.48
C PHE A 219 -2.17 -3.05 0.24
N SER A 220 -1.66 -3.43 1.41
CA SER A 220 -2.23 -4.54 2.19
C SER A 220 -3.62 -4.23 2.76
N ALA A 221 -3.97 -2.94 2.88
CA ALA A 221 -5.28 -2.50 3.30
C ALA A 221 -6.35 -2.69 2.22
N ILE A 222 -5.98 -2.89 0.96
CA ILE A 222 -6.95 -3.08 -0.12
C ILE A 222 -7.02 -4.56 -0.50
N ALA A 223 -8.24 -5.09 -0.58
CA ALA A 223 -8.46 -6.44 -1.04
C ALA A 223 -8.09 -6.58 -2.53
N GLY A 224 -7.14 -7.45 -2.85
CA GLY A 224 -6.85 -7.84 -4.24
C GLY A 224 -5.48 -7.42 -4.77
N PHE A 225 -4.71 -6.55 -4.09
CA PHE A 225 -3.30 -6.39 -4.48
C PHE A 225 -2.48 -7.64 -4.15
N THR A 226 -1.43 -7.88 -4.94
CA THR A 226 -0.37 -8.83 -4.58
C THR A 226 0.43 -8.34 -3.37
N ALA A 227 1.24 -9.23 -2.78
CA ALA A 227 2.23 -8.82 -1.80
C ALA A 227 3.18 -7.78 -2.42
N PRO A 228 3.39 -6.60 -1.80
CA PRO A 228 4.23 -5.56 -2.40
C PRO A 228 5.71 -5.93 -2.36
N GLU A 229 6.38 -5.75 -3.50
CA GLU A 229 7.83 -5.80 -3.66
C GLU A 229 8.44 -4.45 -3.26
N VAL A 230 9.60 -4.47 -2.61
CA VAL A 230 10.35 -3.26 -2.24
C VAL A 230 11.66 -3.24 -3.01
N ILE A 231 11.94 -2.14 -3.69
CA ILE A 231 13.19 -1.92 -4.43
C ILE A 231 13.86 -0.66 -3.87
N THR A 232 15.14 -0.75 -3.52
CA THR A 232 15.92 0.36 -2.93
C THR A 232 17.17 0.72 -3.73
N ASP A 233 17.41 0.02 -4.83
CA ASP A 233 18.47 0.27 -5.81
C ASP A 233 18.03 -0.44 -7.09
N MET A 234 17.98 0.27 -8.22
CA MET A 234 17.72 -0.37 -9.52
C MET A 234 18.97 -1.05 -10.10
N GLY A 235 20.15 -0.80 -9.51
CA GLY A 235 21.43 -1.34 -9.94
C GLY A 235 21.82 -0.82 -11.33
N ALA A 236 22.89 -0.03 -11.42
CA ALA A 236 23.62 0.02 -12.68
C ALA A 236 24.17 -1.38 -12.97
N GLN A 237 24.16 -1.81 -14.24
CA GLN A 237 24.65 -3.11 -14.77
C GLN A 237 26.13 -3.46 -14.47
N ASP A 238 26.78 -2.77 -13.54
CA ASP A 238 28.16 -3.00 -13.14
C ASP A 238 28.23 -3.62 -11.72
N ASP A 239 28.31 -4.95 -11.70
CA ASP A 239 28.48 -5.78 -10.49
C ASP A 239 29.92 -5.82 -9.98
N SER A 240 30.85 -5.10 -10.61
CA SER A 240 32.24 -5.03 -10.18
C SER A 240 32.38 -4.43 -8.77
N ILE A 241 33.45 -4.83 -8.07
CA ILE A 241 33.81 -4.31 -6.75
C ILE A 241 33.99 -2.78 -6.79
N LEU A 242 34.51 -2.25 -7.90
CA LEU A 242 34.67 -0.82 -8.12
C LEU A 242 33.30 -0.11 -8.25
N GLY A 243 32.36 -0.72 -8.98
CA GLY A 243 30.97 -0.25 -9.07
C GLY A 243 30.25 -0.24 -7.71
N LYS A 244 30.53 -1.21 -6.84
CA LYS A 244 29.99 -1.27 -5.46
C LYS A 244 30.59 -0.19 -4.56
N ILE A 245 31.90 0.04 -4.62
CA ILE A 245 32.59 1.10 -3.84
C ILE A 245 32.10 2.47 -4.30
N ARG A 246 32.04 2.72 -5.61
CA ARG A 246 31.51 3.98 -6.16
C ARG A 246 30.07 4.25 -5.72
N ARG A 247 29.19 3.23 -5.75
CA ARG A 247 27.82 3.33 -5.23
C ARG A 247 27.77 3.68 -3.73
N PHE A 248 28.65 3.09 -2.93
CA PHE A 248 28.72 3.39 -1.49
C PHE A 248 29.05 4.87 -1.25
N PHE A 249 30.02 5.43 -1.99
CA PHE A 249 30.36 6.86 -1.89
C PHE A 249 29.27 7.77 -2.47
N GLN A 250 28.64 7.42 -3.58
CA GLN A 250 27.54 8.21 -4.18
C GLN A 250 26.29 8.26 -3.29
N ARG A 251 25.92 7.15 -2.63
CA ARG A 251 24.77 7.08 -1.70
C ARG A 251 24.86 8.04 -0.51
N SER A 252 26.04 8.58 -0.20
CA SER A 252 26.20 9.56 0.86
C SER A 252 25.87 11.00 0.42
N SER A 253 25.75 11.26 -0.89
CA SER A 253 25.45 12.58 -1.45
C SER A 253 24.15 12.63 -2.25
N SER A 254 23.59 11.49 -2.66
CA SER A 254 22.38 11.42 -3.48
C SER A 254 21.11 11.16 -2.67
N ASP A 255 19.98 11.56 -3.25
CA ASP A 255 18.65 11.28 -2.74
C ASP A 255 18.42 9.76 -2.67
N PRO A 256 17.99 9.21 -1.52
CA PRO A 256 17.74 7.78 -1.43
C PRO A 256 16.55 7.40 -2.31
N PHE A 257 16.67 6.24 -2.95
CA PHE A 257 15.63 5.68 -3.79
C PHE A 257 14.84 4.60 -3.04
N TYR A 258 13.52 4.75 -3.01
CA TYR A 258 12.59 3.74 -2.54
C TYR A 258 11.48 3.58 -3.57
N ALA A 259 11.19 2.33 -3.94
CA ALA A 259 10.03 1.97 -4.71
C ALA A 259 9.27 0.83 -4.03
N VAL A 260 7.95 0.93 -4.05
CA VAL A 260 7.05 -0.15 -3.63
C VAL A 260 6.15 -0.48 -4.81
N VAL A 261 6.21 -1.73 -5.25
CA VAL A 261 5.54 -2.24 -6.46
C VAL A 261 4.55 -3.31 -6.06
N ALA A 262 3.33 -3.23 -6.59
CA ALA A 262 2.33 -4.28 -6.44
C ALA A 262 1.52 -4.41 -7.73
N TYR A 263 0.78 -5.50 -7.85
CA TYR A 263 -0.08 -5.78 -9.00
C TYR A 263 -1.51 -6.00 -8.54
N ALA A 264 -2.49 -5.56 -9.34
CA ALA A 264 -3.88 -5.98 -9.16
C ALA A 264 -3.98 -7.48 -9.48
N ASN A 265 -4.34 -8.31 -8.52
CA ASN A 265 -4.35 -9.76 -8.69
C ASN A 265 -5.43 -10.21 -9.69
N TYR A 266 -5.20 -11.32 -10.38
CA TYR A 266 -6.09 -11.89 -11.39
C TYR A 266 -7.36 -12.53 -10.84
N LYS A 267 -7.56 -12.54 -9.51
CA LYS A 267 -8.73 -13.19 -8.92
C LYS A 267 -10.00 -12.43 -9.39
N PRO A 268 -10.92 -13.10 -10.09
CA PRO A 268 -12.14 -12.46 -10.56
C PRO A 268 -12.93 -11.91 -9.38
N VAL A 269 -13.49 -10.72 -9.56
CA VAL A 269 -14.52 -10.20 -8.66
C VAL A 269 -15.78 -10.98 -8.97
N TYR A 270 -16.09 -12.02 -8.20
CA TYR A 270 -17.43 -12.60 -8.27
C TYR A 270 -18.41 -11.54 -7.77
N GLU A 271 -19.30 -11.07 -8.65
CA GLU A 271 -20.42 -10.23 -8.24
C GLU A 271 -21.26 -10.98 -7.21
N GLN A 272 -21.80 -10.27 -6.22
CA GLN A 272 -22.42 -10.78 -4.98
C GLN A 272 -23.63 -11.74 -5.15
N GLY A 273 -23.91 -12.25 -6.35
CA GLY A 273 -25.03 -13.15 -6.63
C GLY A 273 -24.78 -14.64 -6.43
N ASP A 274 -23.53 -15.12 -6.41
CA ASP A 274 -23.26 -16.56 -6.63
C ASP A 274 -22.54 -17.30 -5.51
N CYS A 275 -22.61 -16.80 -4.27
CA CYS A 275 -22.33 -17.62 -3.09
C CYS A 275 -23.50 -18.61 -2.82
N ARG A 276 -23.86 -19.45 -3.80
CA ARG A 276 -24.57 -20.69 -3.48
C ARG A 276 -23.56 -21.64 -2.85
N ARG A 277 -23.81 -21.98 -1.59
CA ARG A 277 -23.21 -23.12 -0.88
C ARG A 277 -23.09 -24.30 -1.85
N MET A 278 -21.86 -24.67 -2.21
CA MET A 278 -21.58 -26.07 -2.44
C MET A 278 -21.50 -26.70 -1.05
N SER A 279 -22.66 -27.07 -0.49
CA SER A 279 -22.71 -28.10 0.54
C SER A 279 -22.30 -29.40 -0.14
N VAL A 280 -21.11 -29.89 0.20
CA VAL A 280 -20.79 -31.29 0.01
C VAL A 280 -21.59 -32.01 1.08
N ASP A 281 -22.74 -32.56 0.68
CA ASP A 281 -23.42 -33.60 1.44
C ASP A 281 -23.30 -34.89 0.62
N ASP A 282 -22.97 -35.95 1.35
CA ASP A 282 -22.60 -37.30 0.92
C ASP A 282 -23.69 -38.01 0.08
N ASP A 283 -23.28 -38.92 -0.82
CA ASP A 283 -23.70 -40.34 -0.76
C ASP A 283 -23.24 -41.21 -1.94
N GLU A 284 -22.99 -42.48 -1.60
CA GLU A 284 -22.90 -43.71 -2.42
C GLU A 284 -21.60 -44.05 -3.19
N CYS A 285 -20.72 -44.78 -2.48
CA CYS A 285 -20.02 -45.91 -3.09
C CYS A 285 -20.95 -47.14 -3.13
N ILE A 286 -21.43 -47.51 -4.32
CA ILE A 286 -21.88 -48.87 -4.63
C ILE A 286 -21.37 -49.24 -6.04
N ALA A 287 -20.36 -50.12 -6.07
CA ALA A 287 -20.26 -51.36 -6.87
C ALA A 287 -18.86 -51.95 -6.69
#